data_AF-A0A975ABE5-F1
#
_entry.id   AF-A0A975ABE5-F1
#
_cell.length_a   1.000
_cell.length_b   1.000
_cell.length_c   1.000
_cell.angle_alpha   90.00
_cell.angle_beta   90.00
_cell.angle_gamma   90.00
#
_symmetry.space_group_name_H-M   'P 1'
#
loop_
_entity.id
_entity.type
_entity.pdbx_description
1 polymer ?
#
loop_
_entity_poly.entity_id
_entity_poly.type
_entity_poly.pdbx_seq_one_letter_code
_entity_poly.pdbx_strand_id
1 'polypeptide(L)'
;MSASTSTTMSRTTLAAAVAGFAALGALAVPAASSGAEVAAADARTRLTFTVDDCEGCEVRLVNARGTLDADVVHVWQSRTRTVEDGRVTFRVATKRTWGLSVTVRAPWEGHTGYATTVAWRYAGKQVGDTVTLAEAVTKRKASACWEGVRRRAVTVPLVVEEVEVDGVHERVPGSIAFVPVTEGWLPPMREVWDGVLGSQDVNICR
;
A
#
# COMPACT_ATOMS: atom_id res chain seq x y z
N MET A 1 -59.89 -8.34 33.52
CA MET A 1 -59.30 -8.65 32.20
C MET A 1 -58.30 -9.79 32.39
N SER A 2 -58.24 -10.68 31.41
CA SER A 2 -58.09 -12.14 31.53
C SER A 2 -56.85 -12.69 32.26
N ALA A 3 -57.07 -13.83 32.91
CA ALA A 3 -56.11 -14.65 33.63
C ALA A 3 -55.64 -15.85 32.79
N SER A 4 -54.48 -16.39 33.18
CA SER A 4 -54.05 -17.80 33.12
C SER A 4 -53.81 -18.45 31.75
N THR A 5 -52.66 -19.11 31.58
CA THR A 5 -52.50 -20.56 31.86
C THR A 5 -51.20 -21.08 31.22
N SER A 6 -50.31 -21.63 32.06
CA SER A 6 -49.18 -22.48 31.65
C SER A 6 -49.67 -23.90 31.34
N THR A 7 -49.14 -24.55 30.29
CA THR A 7 -49.18 -26.02 30.18
C THR A 7 -47.93 -26.56 29.49
N THR A 8 -47.11 -27.24 30.29
CA THR A 8 -46.09 -28.22 29.91
C THR A 8 -46.77 -29.50 29.42
N MET A 9 -46.24 -30.14 28.38
CA MET A 9 -46.55 -31.55 28.11
C MET A 9 -45.32 -32.31 27.58
N SER A 10 -44.75 -33.14 28.46
CA SER A 10 -43.90 -34.26 28.11
C SER A 10 -44.73 -35.38 27.48
N ARG A 11 -44.12 -36.24 26.66
CA ARG A 11 -44.00 -37.69 26.97
C ARG A 11 -43.23 -38.47 25.90
N THR A 12 -42.32 -39.26 26.45
CA THR A 12 -41.46 -40.31 25.90
C THR A 12 -42.21 -41.63 25.74
N THR A 13 -41.84 -42.45 24.73
CA THR A 13 -41.86 -43.95 24.73
C THR A 13 -41.19 -44.44 23.43
N LEU A 14 -40.06 -45.18 23.49
CA LEU A 14 -39.90 -46.66 23.54
C LEU A 14 -40.46 -47.37 22.28
N ALA A 15 -39.85 -48.35 21.61
CA ALA A 15 -38.63 -49.14 21.74
C ALA A 15 -38.46 -50.00 20.45
N ALA A 16 -37.35 -50.74 20.36
CA ALA A 16 -37.23 -52.14 19.91
C ALA A 16 -36.10 -52.38 18.90
N ALA A 17 -35.13 -53.18 19.35
CA ALA A 17 -34.03 -53.74 18.60
C ALA A 17 -34.45 -54.96 17.79
N VAL A 18 -33.81 -55.16 16.62
CA VAL A 18 -33.70 -56.46 15.97
C VAL A 18 -32.23 -56.66 15.61
N ALA A 19 -31.67 -57.78 16.06
CA ALA A 19 -30.33 -58.25 15.75
C ALA A 19 -30.37 -59.19 14.53
N GLY A 20 -29.29 -59.24 13.73
CA GLY A 20 -29.04 -60.41 12.89
C GLY A 20 -28.15 -60.22 11.65
N PHE A 21 -26.91 -60.71 11.77
CA PHE A 21 -26.06 -61.37 10.76
C PHE A 21 -25.27 -60.58 9.68
N ALA A 22 -23.99 -60.40 10.00
CA ALA A 22 -22.75 -60.61 9.23
C ALA A 22 -22.79 -60.73 7.68
N ALA A 23 -22.06 -59.82 7.02
CA ALA A 23 -21.28 -60.13 5.83
C ALA A 23 -20.08 -59.16 5.72
N LEU A 24 -18.93 -59.72 5.32
CA LEU A 24 -17.65 -59.05 5.17
C LEU A 24 -17.71 -57.85 4.21
N GLY A 25 -17.03 -56.78 4.59
CA GLY A 25 -16.79 -55.62 3.73
C GLY A 25 -15.89 -54.61 4.42
N ALA A 26 -14.59 -54.90 4.48
CA ALA A 26 -13.59 -53.91 4.82
C ALA A 26 -13.52 -52.85 3.71
N LEU A 27 -14.42 -51.87 3.75
CA LEU A 27 -14.23 -50.62 3.04
C LEU A 27 -13.63 -49.64 4.04
N ALA A 28 -12.31 -49.59 4.04
CA ALA A 28 -11.56 -48.47 4.55
C ALA A 28 -12.11 -47.21 3.87
N VAL A 29 -12.90 -46.42 4.59
CA VAL A 29 -13.24 -45.07 4.15
C VAL A 29 -11.92 -44.30 4.26
N PRO A 30 -11.31 -43.86 3.15
CA PRO A 30 -10.24 -42.90 3.28
C PRO A 30 -10.88 -41.66 3.91
N ALA A 31 -10.48 -41.36 5.15
CA ALA A 31 -10.59 -40.02 5.66
C ALA A 31 -9.78 -39.15 4.71
N ALA A 32 -10.44 -38.64 3.68
CA ALA A 32 -9.94 -37.57 2.86
C ALA A 32 -9.88 -36.35 3.79
N SER A 33 -8.81 -36.29 4.56
CA SER A 33 -8.26 -35.05 5.09
C SER A 33 -7.91 -34.23 3.87
N SER A 34 -8.91 -33.54 3.32
CA SER A 34 -8.72 -32.38 2.48
C SER A 34 -8.13 -31.29 3.38
N GLY A 35 -6.89 -31.50 3.80
CA GLY A 35 -5.94 -30.43 4.02
C GLY A 35 -5.72 -29.79 2.65
N ALA A 36 -6.74 -29.08 2.17
CA ALA A 36 -6.50 -27.94 1.31
C ALA A 36 -5.70 -26.99 2.19
N GLU A 37 -4.39 -27.16 2.14
CA GLU A 37 -3.44 -26.13 2.47
C GLU A 37 -3.78 -24.99 1.53
N VAL A 38 -4.75 -24.17 1.93
CA VAL A 38 -5.04 -22.90 1.28
C VAL A 38 -3.75 -22.15 1.46
N ALA A 39 -2.90 -22.17 0.42
CA ALA A 39 -1.68 -21.39 0.36
C ALA A 39 -2.05 -20.01 0.86
N ALA A 40 -1.59 -19.67 2.07
CA ALA A 40 -2.06 -18.50 2.78
C ALA A 40 -1.80 -17.32 1.85
N ALA A 41 -2.87 -16.75 1.29
CA ALA A 41 -2.74 -15.70 0.30
C ALA A 41 -1.89 -14.58 0.94
N ASP A 42 -0.74 -14.28 0.31
CA ASP A 42 0.19 -13.25 0.78
C ASP A 42 -0.61 -12.03 1.27
N ALA A 43 -0.48 -11.68 2.55
CA ALA A 43 -1.28 -10.61 3.16
C ALA A 43 -1.20 -9.35 2.30
N ARG A 44 -2.34 -8.83 1.85
CA ARG A 44 -2.41 -7.64 0.97
C ARG A 44 -2.85 -6.40 1.75
N THR A 45 -2.27 -5.26 1.37
CA THR A 45 -2.66 -3.92 1.81
C THR A 45 -3.38 -3.20 0.67
N ARG A 46 -4.54 -2.61 0.97
CA ARG A 46 -5.18 -1.61 0.12
C ARG A 46 -4.57 -0.25 0.45
N LEU A 47 -3.75 0.27 -0.47
CA LEU A 47 -3.09 1.56 -0.35
C LEU A 47 -3.84 2.54 -1.25
N THR A 48 -4.47 3.55 -0.65
CA THR A 48 -5.19 4.60 -1.37
C THR A 48 -4.45 5.91 -1.17
N PHE A 49 -4.18 6.63 -2.25
CA PHE A 49 -3.75 8.02 -2.19
C PHE A 49 -4.95 8.93 -2.46
N THR A 50 -5.08 10.00 -1.69
CA THR A 50 -5.97 11.14 -2.01
C THR A 50 -5.11 12.25 -2.56
N VAL A 51 -5.48 12.78 -3.72
CA VAL A 51 -4.70 13.75 -4.52
C VAL A 51 -5.68 14.80 -5.00
N ASP A 52 -5.85 15.86 -4.23
CA ASP A 52 -6.94 16.81 -4.46
C ASP A 52 -6.69 17.68 -5.72
N ASP A 53 -5.44 18.08 -5.95
CA ASP A 53 -5.06 19.06 -6.99
C ASP A 53 -4.33 18.45 -8.20
N CYS A 54 -4.46 17.14 -8.45
CA CYS A 54 -3.90 16.50 -9.65
C CYS A 54 -4.78 15.37 -10.22
N GLU A 55 -5.90 15.74 -10.82
CA GLU A 55 -6.70 14.81 -11.63
C GLU A 55 -5.91 14.39 -12.89
N GLY A 56 -5.95 13.10 -13.25
CA GLY A 56 -5.19 12.59 -14.38
C GLY A 56 -3.70 12.32 -14.10
N CYS A 57 -3.20 12.59 -12.89
CA CYS A 57 -1.85 12.20 -12.47
C CYS A 57 -1.62 10.68 -12.63
N GLU A 58 -0.50 10.31 -13.24
CA GLU A 58 -0.04 8.93 -13.30
C GLU A 58 0.78 8.59 -12.06
N VAL A 59 0.36 7.56 -11.31
CA VAL A 59 1.02 7.09 -10.09
C VAL A 59 1.54 5.67 -10.28
N ARG A 60 2.79 5.43 -9.89
CA ARG A 60 3.42 4.11 -9.91
C ARG A 60 4.17 3.84 -8.61
N LEU A 61 4.02 2.62 -8.12
CA LEU A 61 4.70 2.15 -6.91
C LEU A 61 5.97 1.41 -7.28
N VAL A 62 7.06 1.70 -6.58
CA VAL A 62 8.34 1.01 -6.73
C VAL A 62 8.84 0.57 -5.37
N ASN A 63 9.12 -0.71 -5.21
CA ASN A 63 9.74 -1.26 -4.01
C ASN A 63 11.13 -1.76 -4.36
N ALA A 64 12.14 -1.23 -3.68
CA ALA A 64 13.51 -1.70 -3.80
C ALA A 64 14.18 -1.53 -2.44
N ARG A 65 14.42 -2.65 -1.76
CA ARG A 65 15.14 -2.66 -0.49
C ARG A 65 16.53 -3.20 -0.69
N GLY A 66 17.54 -2.42 -0.31
CA GLY A 66 18.89 -2.93 -0.13
C GLY A 66 19.03 -3.55 1.26
N THR A 67 19.69 -4.70 1.36
CA THR A 67 20.31 -5.13 2.62
C THR A 67 21.80 -4.78 2.58
N LEU A 68 22.48 -4.78 3.73
CA LEU A 68 23.92 -4.46 3.80
C LEU A 68 24.79 -5.42 2.97
N ASP A 69 24.27 -6.63 2.69
CA ASP A 69 24.99 -7.74 2.04
C ASP A 69 24.34 -8.21 0.72
N ALA A 70 23.38 -7.45 0.16
CA ALA A 70 22.74 -7.86 -1.09
C ALA A 70 23.54 -7.36 -2.30
N ASP A 71 24.32 -8.26 -2.91
CA ASP A 71 24.91 -8.08 -4.24
C ASP A 71 23.84 -7.82 -5.32
N VAL A 72 22.57 -8.15 -5.04
CA VAL A 72 21.43 -7.98 -5.95
C VAL A 72 20.25 -7.34 -5.22
N VAL A 73 19.89 -6.11 -5.59
CA VAL A 73 18.66 -5.45 -5.13
C VAL A 73 17.47 -5.98 -5.93
N HIS A 74 16.52 -6.62 -5.24
CA HIS A 74 15.26 -7.03 -5.87
C HIS A 74 14.32 -5.83 -6.01
N VAL A 75 14.05 -5.46 -7.27
CA VAL A 75 13.12 -4.38 -7.60
C VAL A 75 11.76 -4.96 -7.98
N TRP A 76 10.71 -4.41 -7.40
CA TRP A 76 9.33 -4.63 -7.82
C TRP A 76 8.69 -3.31 -8.23
N GLN A 77 7.88 -3.33 -9.28
CA GLN A 77 7.10 -2.18 -9.74
C GLN A 77 5.63 -2.57 -9.90
N SER A 78 4.72 -1.66 -9.58
CA SER A 78 3.33 -1.78 -9.96
C SER A 78 3.11 -1.40 -11.43
N ARG A 79 1.93 -1.72 -11.96
CA ARG A 79 1.40 -0.96 -13.10
C ARG A 79 1.17 0.49 -12.69
N THR A 80 1.28 1.41 -13.64
CA THR A 80 0.78 2.78 -13.47
C THR A 80 -0.73 2.76 -13.27
N ARG A 81 -1.23 3.68 -12.45
CA ARG A 81 -2.66 3.99 -12.35
C ARG A 81 -2.85 5.50 -12.39
N THR A 82 -3.98 5.92 -12.92
CA THR A 82 -4.34 7.34 -13.01
C THR A 82 -5.16 7.74 -11.79
N VAL A 83 -4.97 8.98 -11.33
CA VAL A 83 -5.85 9.61 -10.34
C VAL A 83 -7.19 9.88 -11.00
N GLU A 84 -8.24 9.33 -10.41
CA GLU A 84 -9.64 9.50 -10.82
C GLU A 84 -10.45 9.91 -9.59
N ASP A 85 -11.28 10.95 -9.72
CA ASP A 85 -12.08 11.52 -8.62
C ASP A 85 -11.21 11.89 -7.40
N GLY A 86 -10.03 12.46 -7.65
CA GLY A 86 -9.06 12.85 -6.61
C GLY A 86 -8.44 11.67 -5.84
N ARG A 87 -8.52 10.43 -6.36
CA ARG A 87 -7.99 9.25 -5.67
C ARG A 87 -7.32 8.25 -6.61
N VAL A 88 -6.38 7.49 -6.07
CA VAL A 88 -5.84 6.29 -6.73
C VAL A 88 -5.60 5.17 -5.73
N THR A 89 -6.00 3.95 -6.05
CA THR A 89 -5.91 2.80 -5.13
C THR A 89 -5.11 1.64 -5.71
N PHE A 90 -4.26 1.04 -4.89
CA PHE A 90 -3.47 -0.14 -5.20
C PHE A 90 -3.77 -1.29 -4.22
N ARG A 91 -3.67 -2.53 -4.70
CA ARG A 91 -3.61 -3.72 -3.84
C ARG A 91 -2.21 -4.31 -3.90
N VAL A 92 -1.42 -4.03 -2.88
CA VAL A 92 0.00 -4.40 -2.81
C VAL A 92 0.22 -5.51 -1.78
N ALA A 93 1.20 -6.38 -1.98
CA ALA A 93 1.61 -7.30 -0.93
C ALA A 93 2.13 -6.48 0.26
N THR A 94 1.66 -6.75 1.47
CA THR A 94 1.95 -5.93 2.66
C THR A 94 3.46 -5.81 2.89
N LYS A 95 4.20 -6.90 2.66
CA LYS A 95 5.68 -6.94 2.70
C LYS A 95 6.39 -5.96 1.75
N ARG A 96 5.72 -5.54 0.66
CA ARG A 96 6.26 -4.58 -0.32
C ARG A 96 5.97 -3.12 0.05
N THR A 97 5.22 -2.86 1.13
CA THR A 97 5.01 -1.47 1.59
C THR A 97 6.27 -0.92 2.27
N TRP A 98 7.10 -1.78 2.86
CA TRP A 98 8.36 -1.39 3.49
C TRP A 98 9.40 -1.08 2.41
N GLY A 99 9.97 0.12 2.40
CA GLY A 99 10.85 0.60 1.33
C GLY A 99 10.12 0.88 0.02
N LEU A 100 8.84 1.24 0.10
CA LEU A 100 8.07 1.69 -1.05
C LEU A 100 8.41 3.14 -1.36
N SER A 101 8.67 3.43 -2.63
CA SER A 101 8.67 4.76 -3.21
C SER A 101 7.53 4.88 -4.20
N VAL A 102 7.11 6.12 -4.45
CA VAL A 102 5.97 6.43 -5.31
C VAL A 102 6.43 7.47 -6.30
N THR A 103 6.34 7.15 -7.59
CA THR A 103 6.57 8.12 -8.65
C THR A 103 5.24 8.67 -9.13
N VAL A 104 5.23 9.97 -9.42
CA VAL A 104 4.09 10.71 -9.95
C VAL A 104 4.54 11.36 -11.26
N ARG A 105 3.65 11.35 -12.25
CA ARG A 105 3.77 12.16 -13.45
C ARG A 105 2.47 12.92 -13.63
N ALA A 106 2.53 14.24 -13.52
CA ALA A 106 1.37 15.09 -13.71
C ALA A 106 1.17 15.44 -15.19
N PRO A 107 -0.07 15.73 -15.64
CA PRO A 107 -0.37 16.02 -17.04
C PRO A 107 0.26 17.32 -17.55
N TRP A 108 0.62 18.24 -16.66
CA TRP A 108 1.30 19.50 -17.00
C TRP A 108 2.81 19.35 -17.17
N GLU A 109 3.42 18.24 -16.72
CA GLU A 109 4.88 18.10 -16.75
C GLU A 109 5.44 18.20 -18.17
N GLY A 110 6.37 19.13 -18.35
CA GLY A 110 7.22 19.22 -19.53
C GLY A 110 8.34 18.17 -19.54
N HIS A 111 9.33 18.35 -20.40
CA HIS A 111 10.49 17.47 -20.49
C HIS A 111 11.49 17.72 -19.35
N THR A 112 11.18 17.19 -18.15
CA THR A 112 11.98 17.36 -16.92
C THR A 112 13.27 16.52 -16.90
N GLY A 113 13.29 15.38 -17.61
CA GLY A 113 14.42 14.45 -17.59
C GLY A 113 14.49 13.56 -16.34
N TYR A 114 13.43 13.52 -15.52
CA TYR A 114 13.32 12.65 -14.36
C TYR A 114 11.85 12.29 -14.07
N ALA A 115 11.62 11.31 -13.21
CA ALA A 115 10.30 11.06 -12.63
C ALA A 115 10.18 11.74 -11.26
N THR A 116 9.15 12.55 -11.06
CA THR A 116 8.84 13.14 -9.75
C THR A 116 8.54 12.01 -8.77
N THR A 117 9.17 12.04 -7.60
CA THR A 117 9.00 11.03 -6.55
C THR A 117 8.45 11.68 -5.28
N VAL A 118 7.52 11.00 -4.62
CA VAL A 118 6.91 11.47 -3.37
C VAL A 118 7.96 11.56 -2.26
N ALA A 119 8.11 12.75 -1.69
CA ALA A 119 8.85 12.95 -0.45
C ALA A 119 8.01 12.51 0.75
N TRP A 120 8.39 11.40 1.40
CA TRP A 120 7.76 10.92 2.63
C TRP A 120 8.21 11.71 3.86
N ARG A 121 9.44 12.22 3.81
CA ARG A 121 10.03 13.07 4.84
C ARG A 121 11.07 14.00 4.26
N TYR A 122 10.99 15.28 4.59
CA TYR A 122 12.07 16.23 4.40
C TYR A 122 13.03 16.24 5.60
N ALA A 123 14.31 16.54 5.37
CA ALA A 123 15.29 16.64 6.44
C ALA A 123 14.88 17.70 7.49
N GLY A 124 15.11 17.38 8.76
CA GLY A 124 14.72 18.21 9.90
C GLY A 124 13.27 18.05 10.36
N LYS A 125 12.39 17.39 9.60
CA LYS A 125 11.03 17.03 10.05
C LYS A 125 11.04 15.80 10.93
N GLN A 126 10.07 15.68 11.83
CA GLN A 126 9.77 14.48 12.63
C GLN A 126 8.47 13.82 12.14
N VAL A 127 8.26 12.54 12.45
CA VAL A 127 7.00 11.86 12.10
C VAL A 127 5.85 12.58 12.78
N GLY A 128 4.79 12.88 12.02
CA GLY A 128 3.64 13.67 12.47
C GLY A 128 3.75 15.17 12.21
N ASP A 129 4.93 15.70 11.85
CA ASP A 129 5.07 17.10 11.50
C ASP A 129 4.33 17.42 10.20
N THR A 130 3.54 18.49 10.21
CA THR A 130 2.94 19.04 9.00
C THR A 130 4.01 19.66 8.09
N VAL A 131 3.80 19.49 6.78
CA VAL A 131 4.58 20.12 5.72
C VAL A 131 3.60 20.80 4.78
N THR A 132 3.81 22.09 4.53
CA THR A 132 3.05 22.85 3.53
C THR A 132 3.87 22.98 2.25
N LEU A 133 3.24 23.36 1.13
CA LEU A 133 3.97 23.64 -0.11
C LEU A 133 5.04 24.73 0.10
N ALA A 134 4.67 25.84 0.75
CA ALA A 134 5.58 26.94 1.04
C ALA A 134 6.80 26.51 1.85
N GLU A 135 6.64 25.53 2.74
CA GLU A 135 7.78 24.94 3.44
C GLU A 135 8.56 23.95 2.57
N ALA A 136 7.86 23.07 1.85
CA ALA A 136 8.45 22.02 1.02
C ALA A 136 9.45 22.59 0.01
N VAL A 137 9.10 23.70 -0.65
CA VAL A 137 9.96 24.35 -1.66
C VAL A 137 11.26 24.92 -1.08
N THR A 138 11.37 25.07 0.24
CA THR A 138 12.62 25.52 0.89
C THR A 138 13.57 24.37 1.21
N LYS A 139 13.12 23.12 1.10
CA LYS A 139 13.89 21.97 1.55
C LYS A 139 14.98 21.62 0.55
N ARG A 140 16.05 21.05 1.10
CA ARG A 140 17.27 20.66 0.36
C ARG A 140 17.58 19.16 0.44
N LYS A 141 16.93 18.44 1.35
CA LYS A 141 17.03 16.98 1.44
C LYS A 141 15.68 16.34 1.77
N ALA A 142 15.40 15.19 1.16
CA ALA A 142 14.22 14.39 1.43
C ALA A 142 14.46 12.90 1.21
N SER A 143 13.59 12.05 1.75
CA SER A 143 13.56 10.62 1.45
C SER A 143 12.32 10.23 0.66
N ALA A 144 12.55 9.47 -0.40
CA ALA A 144 11.54 8.79 -1.23
C ALA A 144 11.05 7.48 -0.63
N CYS A 145 11.64 7.02 0.47
CA CYS A 145 11.47 5.67 0.98
C CYS A 145 10.54 5.64 2.19
N TRP A 146 9.39 5.00 2.02
CA TRP A 146 8.40 4.81 3.09
C TRP A 146 8.76 3.64 3.99
N GLU A 147 8.53 3.78 5.30
CA GLU A 147 8.65 2.66 6.26
C GLU A 147 7.54 1.61 6.04
N GLY A 148 6.42 2.00 5.46
CA GLY A 148 5.30 1.14 5.12
C GLY A 148 4.43 0.74 6.30
N VAL A 149 3.58 -0.27 6.12
CA VAL A 149 2.51 -0.60 7.07
C VAL A 149 2.30 -2.11 7.23
N ARG A 150 1.66 -2.49 8.34
CA ARG A 150 1.15 -3.86 8.58
C ARG A 150 -0.38 -3.96 8.46
N ARG A 151 -1.06 -2.83 8.21
CA ARG A 151 -2.53 -2.73 8.18
C ARG A 151 -3.06 -3.21 6.84
N ARG A 152 -4.30 -3.72 6.83
CA ARG A 152 -4.97 -4.19 5.59
C ARG A 152 -5.41 -3.05 4.68
N ALA A 153 -5.57 -1.84 5.21
CA ALA A 153 -5.93 -0.65 4.46
C ALA A 153 -5.27 0.58 5.07
N VAL A 154 -4.86 1.50 4.21
CA VAL A 154 -4.28 2.80 4.57
C VAL A 154 -4.63 3.81 3.48
N THR A 155 -4.99 5.02 3.91
CA THR A 155 -5.18 6.16 3.03
C THR A 155 -4.09 7.17 3.35
N VAL A 156 -3.37 7.63 2.32
CA VAL A 156 -2.26 8.56 2.42
C VAL A 156 -2.63 9.81 1.62
N PRO A 157 -2.79 10.98 2.26
CA PRO A 157 -2.90 12.24 1.54
C PRO A 157 -1.59 12.53 0.80
N LEU A 158 -1.71 12.95 -0.44
CA LEU A 158 -0.59 13.30 -1.29
C LEU A 158 -0.84 14.69 -1.89
N VAL A 159 0.07 15.61 -1.62
CA VAL A 159 0.10 16.91 -2.28
C VAL A 159 0.93 16.75 -3.56
N VAL A 160 0.35 17.12 -4.69
CA VAL A 160 1.02 17.20 -5.99
C VAL A 160 0.69 18.56 -6.58
N GLU A 161 1.72 19.36 -6.81
CA GLU A 161 1.55 20.76 -7.22
C GLU A 161 2.48 21.07 -8.39
N GLU A 162 2.03 21.95 -9.28
CA GLU A 162 2.84 22.47 -10.36
C GLU A 162 3.92 23.42 -9.80
N VAL A 163 5.16 23.21 -10.23
CA VAL A 163 6.29 24.09 -9.92
C VAL A 163 7.19 24.21 -11.15
N GLU A 164 7.85 25.36 -11.30
CA GLU A 164 8.82 25.56 -12.37
C GLU A 164 10.16 24.90 -12.03
N VAL A 165 10.65 24.02 -12.89
CA VAL A 165 11.90 23.28 -12.68
C VAL A 165 12.87 23.45 -13.85
N ASP A 166 14.15 23.15 -13.62
CA ASP A 166 15.10 23.02 -14.71
C ASP A 166 14.80 21.73 -15.49
N GLY A 167 14.32 21.88 -16.72
CA GLY A 167 14.12 20.78 -17.66
C GLY A 167 15.40 20.44 -18.42
N VAL A 168 15.28 19.51 -19.39
CA VAL A 168 16.44 19.03 -20.16
C VAL A 168 17.06 20.13 -21.04
N HIS A 169 16.26 21.08 -21.52
CA HIS A 169 16.70 22.13 -22.45
C HIS A 169 16.41 23.55 -21.93
N GLU A 170 15.34 23.72 -21.17
CA GLU A 170 14.86 25.00 -20.66
C GLU A 170 14.08 24.78 -19.37
N ARG A 171 13.67 25.87 -18.71
CA ARG A 171 12.73 25.75 -17.61
C ARG A 171 11.37 25.31 -18.12
N VAL A 172 10.79 24.34 -17.42
CA VAL A 172 9.50 23.74 -17.79
C VAL A 172 8.63 23.58 -16.55
N PRO A 173 7.31 23.49 -16.74
CA PRO A 173 6.43 23.01 -15.68
C PRO A 173 6.87 21.60 -15.26
N GLY A 174 7.12 21.44 -13.97
CA GLY A 174 7.38 20.17 -13.30
C GLY A 174 6.38 19.95 -12.17
N SER A 175 6.64 18.96 -11.35
CA SER A 175 5.82 18.70 -10.16
C SER A 175 6.66 18.58 -8.91
N ILE A 176 6.10 19.05 -7.81
CA ILE A 176 6.54 18.67 -6.46
C ILE A 176 5.50 17.69 -5.90
N ALA A 177 5.95 16.62 -5.26
CA ALA A 177 5.06 15.63 -4.66
C ALA A 177 5.53 15.27 -3.25
N PHE A 178 4.66 15.39 -2.25
CA PHE A 178 4.99 15.10 -0.85
C PHE A 178 3.76 14.72 -0.02
N VAL A 179 3.99 14.05 1.11
CA VAL A 179 2.93 13.83 2.11
C VAL A 179 2.81 15.05 3.02
N PRO A 180 1.60 15.60 3.26
CA PRO A 180 1.43 16.82 4.05
C PRO A 180 1.64 16.58 5.55
N VAL A 181 1.65 15.32 5.99
CA VAL A 181 2.04 14.90 7.33
C VAL A 181 3.20 13.93 7.18
N THR A 182 4.32 14.24 7.84
CA THR A 182 5.55 13.45 7.72
C THR A 182 5.33 12.03 8.22
N GLU A 183 5.67 11.06 7.38
CA GLU A 183 5.48 9.62 7.66
C GLU A 183 6.77 8.95 8.15
N GLY A 184 6.62 7.71 8.64
CA GLY A 184 7.75 6.81 8.83
C GLY A 184 8.50 6.60 7.52
N TRP A 185 9.83 6.62 7.55
CA TRP A 185 10.67 6.64 6.35
C TRP A 185 11.93 5.81 6.54
N LEU A 186 12.61 5.49 5.45
CA LEU A 186 13.88 4.76 5.44
C LEU A 186 14.97 5.58 4.71
N PRO A 187 16.25 5.44 5.11
CA PRO A 187 17.38 5.94 4.32
C PRO A 187 17.35 5.50 2.84
N PRO A 188 17.98 6.27 1.94
CA PRO A 188 18.73 7.51 2.19
C PRO A 188 17.88 8.79 2.11
N MET A 189 18.38 9.85 2.74
CA MET A 189 18.00 11.22 2.39
C MET A 189 18.81 11.66 1.17
N ARG A 190 18.14 12.02 0.08
CA ARG A 190 18.75 12.53 -1.14
C ARG A 190 18.62 14.04 -1.20
N GLU A 191 19.45 14.67 -2.01
CA GLU A 191 19.30 16.09 -2.32
C GLU A 191 18.00 16.31 -3.11
N VAL A 192 17.36 17.45 -2.83
CA VAL A 192 16.19 17.93 -3.56
C VAL A 192 16.42 19.38 -3.95
N TRP A 193 15.90 19.77 -5.11
CA TRP A 193 16.01 21.13 -5.64
C TRP A 193 14.65 21.79 -5.50
N ASP A 194 14.61 22.88 -4.75
CA ASP A 194 13.37 23.57 -4.37
C ASP A 194 12.26 22.60 -3.92
N GLY A 195 12.63 21.66 -3.05
CA GLY A 195 11.74 20.63 -2.53
C GLY A 195 11.40 19.48 -3.48
N VAL A 196 11.71 19.59 -4.77
CA VAL A 196 11.43 18.57 -5.79
C VAL A 196 12.41 17.41 -5.68
N LEU A 197 11.86 16.23 -5.45
CA LEU A 197 12.59 14.97 -5.42
C LEU A 197 12.40 14.23 -6.75
N GLY A 198 13.31 14.45 -7.70
CA GLY A 198 13.36 13.74 -8.97
C GLY A 198 14.25 12.49 -8.92
N SER A 199 13.89 11.44 -9.65
CA SER A 199 14.76 10.28 -9.87
C SER A 199 14.70 9.80 -11.32
N GLN A 200 15.86 9.45 -11.88
CA GLN A 200 15.98 8.74 -13.16
C GLN A 200 16.03 7.21 -12.98
N ASP A 201 16.43 6.78 -11.78
CA ASP A 201 16.57 5.37 -11.40
C ASP A 201 15.64 5.00 -10.24
N VAL A 202 15.70 3.74 -9.84
CA VAL A 202 14.98 3.19 -8.68
C VAL A 202 15.56 3.75 -7.37
N ASN A 203 14.69 4.17 -6.46
CA ASN A 203 15.08 4.55 -5.10
C ASN A 203 15.33 3.29 -4.26
N ILE A 204 16.59 3.03 -3.91
CA ILE A 204 16.98 1.89 -3.06
C ILE A 204 16.89 2.30 -1.59
N CYS A 205 15.97 1.67 -0.85
CA CYS A 205 15.66 1.96 0.54
C CYS A 205 16.41 1.00 1.49
N ARG A 206 16.94 1.48 2.62
CA ARG A 206 17.72 0.68 3.58
C ARG A 206 17.04 0.61 4.94
#